data_AF-A0A1V4HA07-F1
#
_entry.id   AF-A0A1V4HA07-F1
#
_cell.length_a   1.000
_cell.length_b   1.000
_cell.length_c   1.000
_cell.angle_alpha   90.00
_cell.angle_beta   90.00
_cell.angle_gamma   90.00
#
_symmetry.space_group_name_H-M   'P 1'
#
loop_
_entity.id
_entity.type
_entity.pdbx_description
1 polymer ?
#
loop_
_entity_poly.entity_id
_entity_poly.type
_entity_poly.pdbx_seq_one_letter_code
_entity_poly.pdbx_strand_id
1 'polypeptide(L)'
;MKLVMTLSTVSLLTLISIVHVYWAFGGRWGKHAAIPSQAGENRPAFVPGKMATLFVAVLLLIACLILLVQSGYTQYLQASMMTRIGCVVCGSVFLLRAIGDFRFVGFFKKINHSVFAKNDTWLYSPLCLYCGVTFMMVGLRQQLLGI
;
A
#
# COMPACT_ATOMS: atom_id res chain seq x y z
N MET A 1 -8.29 -20.12 1.21
CA MET A 1 -8.53 -18.70 0.86
C MET A 1 -7.55 -17.74 1.55
N LYS A 2 -7.41 -17.76 2.89
CA LYS A 2 -6.46 -16.88 3.64
C LYS A 2 -5.02 -16.92 3.11
N LEU A 3 -4.49 -18.12 2.82
CA LEU A 3 -3.15 -18.32 2.28
C LEU A 3 -2.93 -17.50 0.99
N VAL A 4 -3.82 -17.68 0.02
CA VAL A 4 -3.74 -17.02 -1.29
C VAL A 4 -3.73 -15.50 -1.13
N MET A 5 -4.62 -14.95 -0.30
CA MET A 5 -4.70 -13.50 -0.08
C MET A 5 -3.48 -12.93 0.63
N THR A 6 -2.93 -13.68 1.58
CA THR A 6 -1.73 -13.26 2.32
C THR A 6 -0.52 -13.24 1.37
N LEU A 7 -0.28 -14.34 0.65
CA LEU A 7 0.87 -14.48 -0.23
C LEU A 7 0.82 -13.52 -1.43
N SER A 8 -0.36 -13.29 -2.01
CA SER A 8 -0.53 -12.30 -3.08
C SER A 8 -0.25 -10.89 -2.56
N THR A 9 -0.77 -10.52 -1.39
CA THR A 9 -0.55 -9.19 -0.78
C THR A 9 0.92 -8.99 -0.43
N VAL A 10 1.57 -9.98 0.17
CA VAL A 10 3.02 -9.98 0.46
C VAL A 10 3.83 -9.78 -0.81
N SER A 11 3.52 -10.52 -1.87
CA SER A 11 4.18 -10.40 -3.18
C SER A 11 4.00 -8.99 -3.75
N LEU A 12 2.77 -8.47 -3.75
CA LEU A 12 2.45 -7.13 -4.26
C LEU A 12 3.21 -6.04 -3.49
N LEU A 13 3.18 -6.05 -2.16
CA LEU A 13 3.87 -5.05 -1.34
C LEU A 13 5.39 -5.10 -1.53
N THR A 14 5.95 -6.29 -1.67
CA THR A 14 7.38 -6.48 -1.91
C THR A 14 7.78 -5.91 -3.27
N LEU A 15 7.03 -6.22 -4.32
CA LEU A 15 7.27 -5.68 -5.67
C LEU A 15 7.15 -4.14 -5.68
N ILE A 16 6.13 -3.59 -5.03
CA ILE A 16 5.94 -2.14 -4.93
C ILE A 16 7.09 -1.50 -4.16
N SER A 17 7.57 -2.13 -3.08
CA SER A 17 8.72 -1.63 -2.32
C SER A 17 9.98 -1.58 -3.19
N ILE A 18 10.26 -2.63 -3.97
CA ILE A 18 11.39 -2.67 -4.91
C ILE A 18 11.29 -1.52 -5.93
N VAL A 19 10.09 -1.25 -6.47
CA VAL A 19 9.87 -0.12 -7.38
C VAL A 19 10.17 1.23 -6.72
N HIS A 20 9.82 1.41 -5.44
CA HIS A 20 10.15 2.63 -4.69
C HIS A 20 11.66 2.79 -4.49
N VAL A 21 12.36 1.70 -4.16
CA VAL A 21 13.83 1.69 -4.07
C VAL A 21 14.44 2.08 -5.43
N TYR A 22 13.97 1.48 -6.53
CA TYR A 22 14.40 1.82 -7.88
C TYR A 22 14.21 3.32 -8.20
N TRP A 23 13.05 3.90 -7.86
CA TRP A 23 12.82 5.33 -8.04
C TRP A 23 13.71 6.22 -7.17
N ALA A 24 14.05 5.80 -5.95
CA ALA A 24 14.96 6.53 -5.08
C ALA A 24 16.38 6.63 -5.66
N PHE A 25 16.83 5.59 -6.36
CA PHE A 25 18.13 5.56 -7.05
C PHE A 25 18.11 6.19 -8.46
N GLY A 26 17.04 6.91 -8.82
CA GLY A 26 16.96 7.66 -10.08
C GLY A 26 16.26 6.92 -11.22
N GLY A 27 15.58 5.82 -10.92
CA GLY A 27 14.72 5.12 -11.87
C GLY A 27 13.65 6.02 -12.49
N ARG A 28 13.44 5.89 -13.81
CA ARG A 28 12.50 6.73 -14.58
C ARG A 28 11.24 5.99 -15.02
N TRP A 29 11.28 4.66 -15.03
CA TRP A 29 10.16 3.82 -15.47
C TRP A 29 8.91 4.04 -14.61
N GLY A 30 7.75 4.28 -15.25
CA GLY A 30 6.46 4.44 -14.57
C GLY A 30 6.31 5.70 -13.68
N LYS A 31 7.37 6.50 -13.47
CA LYS A 31 7.37 7.63 -12.54
C LYS A 31 6.33 8.69 -12.89
N HIS A 32 6.11 8.96 -14.17
CA HIS A 32 5.10 9.91 -14.64
C HIS A 32 3.66 9.42 -14.42
N ALA A 33 3.43 8.11 -14.36
CA ALA A 33 2.14 7.51 -14.05
C ALA A 33 1.90 7.33 -12.54
N ALA A 34 2.91 7.63 -11.70
CA ALA A 34 2.87 7.46 -10.25
C ALA A 34 2.78 8.79 -9.47
N ILE A 35 2.95 9.93 -10.16
CA ILE A 35 2.89 11.26 -9.55
C ILE A 35 1.68 12.01 -10.13
N PRO A 36 0.79 12.57 -9.29
CA PRO A 36 -0.32 13.38 -9.77
C PRO A 36 0.19 14.63 -10.49
N SER A 37 -0.48 15.01 -11.59
CA SER A 37 -0.23 16.27 -12.30
C SER A 37 -1.40 17.25 -12.09
N GLN A 38 -1.12 18.55 -12.18
CA GLN A 38 -2.18 19.57 -12.13
C GLN A 38 -2.96 19.59 -13.45
N ALA A 39 -4.25 19.94 -13.38
CA ALA A 39 -5.13 19.93 -14.55
C ALA A 39 -4.63 20.91 -15.62
N GLY A 40 -4.40 20.42 -16.84
CA GLY A 40 -4.01 21.24 -18.00
C GLY A 40 -2.51 21.40 -18.25
N GLU A 41 -1.62 20.95 -17.35
CA GLU A 41 -0.17 20.99 -17.57
C GLU A 41 0.51 19.65 -17.28
N ASN A 42 1.56 19.34 -18.04
CA ASN A 42 2.47 18.21 -17.81
C ASN A 42 3.35 18.38 -16.54
N ARG A 43 3.01 19.34 -15.66
CA ARG A 43 3.78 19.64 -14.45
C ARG A 43 3.35 18.73 -13.30
N PRO A 44 4.28 18.02 -12.65
CA PRO A 44 3.97 17.22 -11.48
C PRO A 44 3.51 18.12 -10.33
N ALA A 45 2.47 17.71 -9.61
CA ALA A 45 1.93 18.46 -8.47
C ALA A 45 2.95 18.59 -7.33
N PHE A 46 3.87 17.64 -7.22
CA PHE A 46 5.02 17.69 -6.32
C PHE A 46 6.16 16.79 -6.85
N VAL A 47 7.38 17.02 -6.38
CA VAL A 47 8.53 16.17 -6.69
C VAL A 47 8.90 15.38 -5.42
N PRO A 48 8.73 14.05 -5.39
CA PRO A 48 9.10 13.27 -4.22
C PRO A 48 10.62 13.29 -4.02
N GLY A 49 11.05 13.66 -2.81
CA GLY A 49 12.46 13.58 -2.42
C GLY A 49 12.91 12.13 -2.28
N LYS A 50 14.20 11.85 -2.56
CA LYS A 50 14.77 10.48 -2.50
C LYS A 50 14.53 9.80 -1.15
N MET A 51 14.74 10.54 -0.05
CA MET A 51 14.55 10.02 1.31
C MET A 51 13.09 9.69 1.61
N ALA A 52 12.14 10.49 1.12
CA ALA A 52 10.71 10.21 1.27
C ALA A 52 10.32 8.91 0.54
N THR A 53 10.83 8.71 -0.69
CA THR A 53 10.57 7.48 -1.45
C THR A 53 11.16 6.24 -0.78
N LEU A 54 12.38 6.33 -0.23
CA LEU A 54 12.99 5.23 0.53
C LEU A 54 12.21 4.93 1.82
N PHE A 55 11.74 5.97 2.50
CA PHE A 55 10.94 5.81 3.71
C PHE A 55 9.66 5.03 3.42
N VAL A 56 8.95 5.34 2.32
CA VAL A 56 7.78 4.56 1.87
C VAL A 56 8.16 3.12 1.56
N ALA A 57 9.29 2.87 0.90
CA ALA A 57 9.76 1.51 0.62
C ALA A 57 9.95 0.68 1.90
N VAL A 58 10.56 1.28 2.93
CA VAL A 58 10.75 0.67 4.24
C VAL A 58 9.42 0.40 4.94
N LEU A 59 8.49 1.35 4.94
CA LEU A 59 7.16 1.16 5.52
C LEU A 59 6.40 0.00 4.85
N LEU A 60 6.50 -0.15 3.54
CA LEU A 60 5.90 -1.27 2.81
C LEU A 60 6.52 -2.62 3.21
N LEU A 61 7.83 -2.67 3.43
CA LEU A 61 8.52 -3.88 3.92
C LEU A 61 8.09 -4.22 5.36
N ILE A 62 8.00 -3.22 6.23
CA ILE A 62 7.50 -3.42 7.61
C ILE A 62 6.08 -3.96 7.58
N ALA A 63 5.19 -3.39 6.77
CA ALA A 63 3.82 -3.87 6.61
C ALA A 63 3.79 -5.34 6.13
N CYS A 64 4.66 -5.69 5.17
CA CYS A 64 4.82 -7.05 4.67
C CYS A 64 5.23 -8.03 5.79
N LEU A 65 6.23 -7.67 6.60
CA LEU A 65 6.68 -8.46 7.74
C LEU A 65 5.58 -8.64 8.78
N ILE A 66 4.87 -7.56 9.16
CA ILE A 66 3.75 -7.61 10.10
C ILE A 66 2.68 -8.60 9.61
N LEU A 67 2.33 -8.54 8.33
CA LEU A 67 1.34 -9.44 7.74
C LEU A 67 1.80 -10.90 7.78
N LEU A 68 3.08 -11.19 7.47
CA LEU A 68 3.65 -12.54 7.53
C LEU A 68 3.68 -13.11 8.95
N VAL A 69 4.08 -12.30 9.94
CA VAL A 69 4.11 -12.70 11.34
C VAL A 69 2.69 -12.98 11.84
N GLN A 70 1.77 -12.03 11.63
CA GLN A 70 0.38 -12.17 12.08
C GLN A 70 -0.36 -13.31 11.35
N SER A 71 0.03 -13.66 10.13
CA SER A 71 -0.60 -14.75 9.40
C SER A 71 -0.12 -16.14 9.85
N GLY A 72 0.99 -16.23 10.60
CA GLY A 72 1.57 -17.47 11.14
C GLY A 72 2.52 -18.18 10.18
N TYR A 73 3.04 -17.49 9.15
CA TYR A 73 3.95 -18.08 8.14
C TYR A 73 5.42 -17.98 8.51
N THR A 74 5.76 -17.42 9.67
CA THR A 74 7.13 -17.39 10.18
C THR A 74 7.25 -18.28 11.42
N GLN A 75 8.33 -19.04 11.47
CA GLN A 75 8.64 -19.98 12.54
C GLN A 75 9.33 -19.31 13.74
N TYR A 76 9.94 -18.14 13.52
CA TYR A 76 10.77 -17.45 14.52
C TYR A 76 10.00 -16.38 15.31
N LEU A 77 8.94 -15.81 14.74
CA LEU A 77 8.16 -14.73 15.34
C LEU A 77 6.70 -15.15 15.45
N GLN A 78 6.15 -15.09 16.66
CA GLN A 78 4.75 -15.46 16.87
C GLN A 78 3.84 -14.24 16.70
N ALA A 79 2.59 -14.51 16.32
CA ALA A 79 1.56 -13.49 16.32
C ALA A 79 1.34 -12.99 17.75
N SER A 80 1.25 -11.68 17.90
CA SER A 80 1.08 -11.01 19.19
C SER A 80 0.08 -9.87 19.06
N MET A 81 -0.33 -9.30 20.19
CA MET A 81 -1.17 -8.10 20.21
C MET A 81 -0.53 -6.95 19.41
N MET A 82 0.80 -6.83 19.43
CA MET A 82 1.54 -5.82 18.67
C MET A 82 1.37 -6.01 17.16
N THR A 83 1.59 -7.22 16.64
CA THR A 83 1.46 -7.50 15.20
C THR A 83 0.01 -7.39 14.74
N ARG A 84 -0.94 -7.70 15.63
CA ARG A 84 -2.37 -7.51 15.37
C ARG A 84 -2.73 -6.03 15.24
N ILE A 85 -2.31 -5.19 16.18
CA ILE A 85 -2.50 -3.73 16.10
C ILE A 85 -1.83 -3.20 14.84
N GLY A 86 -0.61 -3.67 14.54
CA GLY A 86 0.09 -3.36 13.30
C GLY A 86 -0.74 -3.68 12.06
N CYS A 87 -1.36 -4.86 12.00
CA CYS A 87 -2.24 -5.22 10.89
C CYS A 87 -3.45 -4.29 10.77
N VAL A 88 -4.11 -3.95 11.88
CA VAL A 88 -5.25 -3.03 11.88
C VAL A 88 -4.82 -1.65 11.40
N VAL A 89 -3.70 -1.12 11.91
CA VAL A 89 -3.15 0.18 11.49
C VAL A 89 -2.79 0.18 10.00
N CYS A 90 -2.05 -0.82 9.52
CA CYS A 90 -1.71 -0.95 8.10
C CYS A 90 -2.98 -1.06 7.23
N GLY A 91 -3.95 -1.88 7.67
CA GLY A 91 -5.24 -2.03 7.02
C GLY A 91 -5.97 -0.70 6.88
N SER A 92 -6.10 0.04 7.98
CA SER A 92 -6.69 1.37 8.01
C SER A 92 -5.97 2.35 7.08
N VAL A 93 -4.64 2.40 7.08
CA VAL A 93 -3.87 3.28 6.18
C VAL A 93 -4.15 2.96 4.71
N PHE A 94 -4.16 1.69 4.32
CA PHE A 94 -4.47 1.29 2.95
C PHE A 94 -5.91 1.60 2.54
N LEU A 95 -6.87 1.41 3.45
CA LEU A 95 -8.29 1.76 3.23
C LEU A 95 -8.47 3.27 3.10
N LEU A 96 -7.86 4.05 3.99
CA LEU A 96 -7.86 5.51 3.94
C LEU A 96 -7.26 6.01 2.62
N ARG A 97 -6.17 5.39 2.13
CA ARG A 97 -5.61 5.72 0.82
C ARG A 97 -6.56 5.37 -0.32
N ALA A 98 -7.30 4.27 -0.23
CA ALA A 98 -8.28 3.88 -1.25
C ALA A 98 -9.46 4.86 -1.30
N ILE A 99 -9.90 5.39 -0.15
CA ILE A 99 -10.86 6.51 -0.08
C ILE A 99 -10.23 7.76 -0.68
N GLY A 100 -9.00 8.07 -0.26
CA GLY A 100 -8.16 9.15 -0.76
C GLY A 100 -8.46 10.52 -0.15
N ASP A 101 -8.06 11.57 -0.85
CA ASP A 101 -8.13 12.98 -0.38
C ASP A 101 -9.31 13.75 -0.99
N PHE A 102 -10.21 13.08 -1.71
CA PHE A 102 -11.32 13.66 -2.48
C PHE A 102 -10.89 14.71 -3.52
N ARG A 103 -9.59 14.80 -3.84
CA ARG A 103 -9.05 15.79 -4.77
C ARG A 103 -8.21 15.14 -5.86
N PHE A 104 -7.09 14.51 -5.51
CA PHE A 104 -6.13 13.91 -6.46
C PHE A 104 -6.01 12.39 -6.36
N VAL A 105 -6.30 11.80 -5.19
CA VAL A 105 -6.05 10.38 -4.89
C VAL A 105 -7.35 9.72 -4.42
N GLY A 106 -7.49 8.42 -4.71
CA GLY A 106 -8.57 7.57 -4.22
C GLY A 106 -9.76 7.46 -5.17
N PHE A 107 -10.74 6.65 -4.78
CA PHE A 107 -11.96 6.44 -5.56
C PHE A 107 -12.79 7.71 -5.73
N PHE A 108 -12.76 8.61 -4.73
CA PHE A 108 -13.59 9.81 -4.70
C PHE A 108 -12.87 11.08 -5.16
N LYS A 109 -11.76 10.96 -5.90
CA LYS A 109 -11.01 12.11 -6.43
C LYS A 109 -11.84 12.92 -7.44
N LYS A 110 -11.68 14.25 -7.40
CA LYS A 110 -12.30 15.18 -8.35
C LYS A 110 -11.48 15.39 -9.63
N ILE A 111 -10.15 15.40 -9.52
CA ILE A 111 -9.24 15.61 -10.65
C ILE A 111 -8.93 14.25 -11.29
N ASN A 112 -9.50 13.97 -12.46
CA ASN A 112 -9.45 12.66 -13.10
C ASN A 112 -8.79 12.64 -14.49
N HIS A 113 -8.30 13.78 -14.98
CA HIS A 113 -7.78 13.93 -16.34
C HIS A 113 -6.32 13.46 -16.54
N SER A 114 -5.58 13.15 -15.46
CA SER A 114 -4.18 12.74 -15.54
C SER A 114 -4.01 11.23 -15.72
N VAL A 115 -2.89 10.81 -16.29
CA VAL A 115 -2.50 9.39 -16.40
C VAL A 115 -2.47 8.74 -15.01
N PHE A 116 -1.96 9.45 -14.01
CA PHE A 116 -1.99 9.02 -12.61
C PHE A 116 -3.42 8.79 -12.13
N ALA A 117 -4.34 9.73 -12.35
CA ALA A 117 -5.70 9.60 -11.86
C ALA A 117 -6.44 8.41 -12.51
N LYS A 118 -6.22 8.17 -13.81
CA LYS A 118 -6.75 6.98 -14.47
C LYS A 118 -6.20 5.70 -13.85
N ASN A 119 -4.88 5.61 -13.65
CA ASN A 119 -4.27 4.42 -13.05
C ASN A 119 -4.64 4.26 -11.57
N ASP A 120 -4.88 5.36 -10.87
CA ASP A 120 -5.31 5.35 -9.48
C ASP A 120 -6.74 4.79 -9.32
N THR A 121 -7.66 5.08 -10.26
CA THR A 121 -9.01 4.47 -10.26
C THR A 121 -8.98 2.98 -10.61
N TRP A 122 -8.23 2.61 -11.65
CA TRP A 122 -8.31 1.25 -12.21
C TRP A 122 -7.36 0.25 -11.58
N LEU A 123 -6.25 0.70 -11.02
CA LEU A 123 -5.19 -0.17 -10.50
C LEU A 123 -4.85 0.16 -9.05
N TYR A 124 -4.45 1.40 -8.73
CA TYR A 124 -3.86 1.66 -7.42
C TYR A 124 -4.86 1.64 -6.26
N SER A 125 -6.02 2.29 -6.39
CA SER A 125 -7.05 2.29 -5.35
C SER A 125 -7.67 0.90 -5.14
N PRO A 126 -7.99 0.12 -6.21
CA PRO A 126 -8.40 -1.28 -6.06
C PRO A 126 -7.36 -2.15 -5.35
N LEU A 127 -6.07 -2.01 -5.70
CA LEU A 127 -4.99 -2.74 -5.02
C LEU A 127 -4.88 -2.36 -3.54
N CYS A 128 -5.01 -1.08 -3.21
CA CYS A 128 -4.98 -0.64 -1.81
C CYS A 128 -6.21 -1.08 -1.03
N LEU A 129 -7.40 -1.07 -1.63
CA LEU A 129 -8.60 -1.65 -1.04
C LEU A 129 -8.39 -3.15 -0.75
N TYR A 130 -7.85 -3.89 -1.72
CA TYR A 130 -7.53 -5.32 -1.57
C TYR A 130 -6.53 -5.59 -0.43
N CYS A 131 -5.43 -4.84 -0.40
CA CYS A 131 -4.44 -4.95 0.67
C CYS A 131 -5.07 -4.61 2.03
N GLY A 132 -5.82 -3.50 2.10
CA GLY A 132 -6.48 -3.04 3.32
C GLY A 132 -7.44 -4.07 3.89
N VAL A 133 -8.30 -4.65 3.05
CA VAL A 133 -9.21 -5.75 3.43
C VAL A 133 -8.42 -6.97 3.91
N THR A 134 -7.35 -7.36 3.20
CA THR A 134 -6.53 -8.51 3.61
C THR A 134 -5.92 -8.31 5.00
N PHE A 135 -5.34 -7.12 5.26
CA PHE A 135 -4.81 -6.77 6.58
C PHE A 135 -5.87 -6.79 7.68
N MET A 136 -7.04 -6.19 7.43
CA MET A 136 -8.14 -6.17 8.39
C MET A 136 -8.64 -7.59 8.68
N MET A 137 -8.85 -8.43 7.67
CA MET A 137 -9.27 -9.80 7.89
C MET A 137 -8.24 -10.61 8.68
N VAL A 138 -6.95 -10.47 8.39
CA VAL A 138 -5.89 -11.19 9.12
C VAL A 138 -5.78 -10.68 10.56
N GLY A 139 -5.90 -9.37 10.79
CA GLY A 139 -5.86 -8.76 12.12
C GLY A 139 -7.08 -9.07 12.99
N LEU A 140 -8.30 -9.04 12.42
CA LEU A 140 -9.54 -9.27 13.16
C LEU A 140 -9.83 -10.76 13.40
N ARG A 141 -9.39 -11.66 12.52
CA ARG A 141 -9.72 -13.10 12.65
C ARG A 141 -9.13 -13.76 13.89
N GLN A 142 -7.98 -13.30 14.39
CA GLN A 142 -7.43 -13.86 15.63
C GLN A 142 -8.22 -13.41 16.89
N GLN A 143 -8.94 -12.29 16.83
CA GLN A 143 -9.80 -11.82 17.94
C GLN A 143 -10.95 -12.79 18.24
N LEU A 144 -11.53 -13.40 17.19
CA LEU A 144 -12.66 -14.32 17.31
C LEU A 144 -12.25 -15.73 17.77
N LEU A 145 -10.96 -16.07 17.70
CA LEU A 145 -10.44 -17.38 18.10
C LEU A 145 -9.93 -17.42 19.55
N GLY A 146 -10.01 -16.31 20.30
CA GLY A 146 -9.74 -16.30 21.74
C GLY A 146 -8.30 -16.68 22.11
N ILE A 147 -7.33 -16.37 21.23
CA ILE A 147 -5.89 -16.50 21.49
C ILE A 147 -5.25 -15.12 21.45
#